data_AF-A0A521RFR2-F1
#
_entry.id   AF-A0A521RFR2-F1
#
_cell.length_a   1.000
_cell.length_b   1.000
_cell.length_c   1.000
_cell.angle_alpha   90.00
_cell.angle_beta   90.00
_cell.angle_gamma   90.00
#
_symmetry.space_group_name_H-M   'P 1'
#
loop_
_entity.id
_entity.type
_entity.pdbx_description
1 polymer ?
#
loop_
_entity_poly.entity_id
_entity_poly.type
_entity_poly.pdbx_seq_one_letter_code
_entity_poly.pdbx_strand_id
1 'polypeptide(L)'
;MSDNTPTPWDKDAAEAVRLAQQFREYHHKALWEEEKHFTWLLSIILAAQAAILTKNADDLEARGLLLAVLAIAGLALVIVSLRVVRREGAFFVTAHRLFVKRFNILFPDQKLEEPVTRPEPFLLTLPLRVLLGCKTSIRDNFQFVFLVFGAIDVALLIGLLCSAI
;
A
#
# COMPACT_ATOMS: atom_id res chain seq x y z
N MET A 1 -8.31 -12.27 49.78
CA MET A 1 -7.86 -11.09 49.01
C MET A 1 -6.43 -11.37 48.59
N SER A 2 -6.20 -11.77 47.33
CA SER A 2 -4.85 -11.84 46.79
C SER A 2 -4.35 -10.41 46.63
N ASP A 3 -3.16 -10.14 47.15
CA ASP A 3 -2.52 -8.84 47.04
C ASP A 3 -2.17 -8.61 45.55
N ASN A 4 -2.96 -7.78 44.86
CA ASN A 4 -2.78 -7.45 43.45
C ASN A 4 -1.72 -6.36 43.27
N THR A 5 -0.70 -6.31 44.13
CA THR A 5 0.44 -5.42 43.92
C THR A 5 1.22 -5.89 42.70
N PRO A 6 1.29 -5.08 41.62
CA PRO A 6 2.04 -5.44 40.43
C PRO A 6 3.50 -5.68 40.80
N THR A 7 4.00 -6.85 40.45
CA THR A 7 5.39 -7.23 40.64
C THR A 7 6.28 -6.40 39.70
N PRO A 8 7.58 -6.24 39.98
CA PRO A 8 8.50 -5.54 39.08
C PRO A 8 8.46 -6.08 37.64
N TRP A 9 8.25 -7.38 37.48
CA TRP A 9 8.11 -8.06 36.19
C TRP A 9 6.86 -7.62 35.41
N ASP A 10 5.80 -7.20 36.10
CA ASP A 10 4.57 -6.68 35.49
C ASP A 10 4.78 -5.29 34.88
N LYS A 11 5.70 -4.48 35.45
CA LYS A 11 6.04 -3.16 34.90
C LYS A 11 6.82 -3.27 33.60
N ASP A 12 7.81 -4.15 33.55
CA ASP A 12 8.62 -4.41 32.34
C ASP A 12 7.74 -4.94 31.20
N ALA A 13 6.77 -5.78 31.55
CA ALA A 13 5.90 -6.41 30.59
C ALA A 13 4.77 -5.46 30.11
N ALA A 14 4.20 -4.63 30.99
CA ALA A 14 3.30 -3.54 30.61
C ALA A 14 4.00 -2.52 29.69
N GLU A 15 5.28 -2.21 29.97
CA GLU A 15 6.10 -1.37 29.10
C GLU A 15 6.34 -2.02 27.73
N ALA A 16 6.62 -3.33 27.68
CA ALA A 16 6.78 -4.07 26.42
C ALA A 16 5.52 -4.03 25.54
N VAL A 17 4.32 -4.11 26.13
CA VAL A 17 3.04 -3.97 25.40
C VAL A 17 2.85 -2.55 24.91
N ARG A 18 3.15 -1.54 25.73
CA ARG A 18 3.09 -0.13 25.34
C ARG A 18 4.00 0.16 24.16
N LEU A 19 5.26 -0.31 24.21
CA LEU A 19 6.23 -0.16 23.13
C LEU A 19 5.77 -0.88 21.85
N ALA A 20 5.24 -2.11 21.96
CA ALA A 20 4.73 -2.85 20.82
C ALA A 20 3.50 -2.17 20.18
N GLN A 21 2.62 -1.57 20.99
CA GLN A 21 1.49 -0.79 20.50
C GLN A 21 1.95 0.48 19.78
N GLN A 22 2.92 1.22 20.35
CA GLN A 22 3.50 2.41 19.72
C GLN A 22 4.15 2.07 18.38
N PHE A 23 4.89 0.95 18.31
CA PHE A 23 5.50 0.47 17.08
C PHE A 23 4.44 0.14 16.01
N ARG A 24 3.35 -0.54 16.41
CA ARG A 24 2.22 -0.84 15.52
C ARG A 24 1.56 0.43 14.97
N GLU A 25 1.30 1.41 15.84
CA GLU A 25 0.69 2.69 15.44
C GLU A 25 1.58 3.49 14.51
N TYR A 26 2.89 3.52 14.78
CA TYR A 26 3.88 4.16 13.92
C TYR A 26 3.85 3.56 12.52
N HIS A 27 3.96 2.23 12.39
CA HIS A 27 3.94 1.57 11.08
C HIS A 27 2.60 1.73 10.36
N HIS A 28 1.47 1.70 11.07
CA HIS A 28 0.16 1.93 10.47
C HIS A 28 0.04 3.35 9.88
N LYS A 29 0.47 4.37 10.63
CA LYS A 29 0.45 5.76 10.17
C LYS A 29 1.41 5.99 9.00
N ALA A 30 2.62 5.45 9.09
CA ALA A 30 3.62 5.55 8.02
C ALA A 30 3.09 4.93 6.72
N LEU A 31 2.53 3.71 6.78
CA LEU A 31 1.95 3.03 5.63
C LEU A 31 0.83 3.87 4.99
N TRP A 32 -0.09 4.40 5.80
CA TRP A 32 -1.20 5.23 5.31
C TRP A 32 -0.71 6.49 4.60
N GLU A 33 0.28 7.17 5.18
CA GLU A 33 0.85 8.36 4.57
C GLU A 33 1.54 8.01 3.24
N GLU A 34 2.33 6.94 3.17
CA GLU A 34 2.98 6.51 1.93
C GLU A 34 1.97 6.16 0.83
N GLU A 35 0.94 5.37 1.14
CA GLU A 35 -0.13 4.99 0.21
C GLU A 35 -0.78 6.25 -0.40
N LYS A 36 -1.11 7.23 0.45
CA LYS A 36 -1.69 8.52 0.02
C LYS A 36 -0.75 9.32 -0.88
N HIS A 37 0.53 9.44 -0.52
CA HIS A 37 1.51 10.19 -1.31
C HIS A 37 1.69 9.59 -2.71
N PHE A 38 1.80 8.26 -2.81
CA PHE A 38 1.91 7.59 -4.10
C PHE A 38 0.65 7.76 -4.95
N THR A 39 -0.54 7.60 -4.35
CA THR A 39 -1.80 7.84 -5.07
C THR A 39 -1.89 9.27 -5.60
N TRP A 40 -1.48 10.26 -4.81
CA TRP A 40 -1.50 11.66 -5.22
C TRP A 40 -0.55 11.93 -6.38
N LEU A 41 0.70 11.48 -6.30
CA LEU A 41 1.69 11.64 -7.37
C LEU A 41 1.25 10.98 -8.68
N LEU A 42 0.73 9.75 -8.62
CA LEU A 42 0.20 9.07 -9.79
C LEU A 42 -1.02 9.79 -10.38
N SER A 43 -1.88 10.35 -9.54
CA SER A 43 -3.02 11.15 -9.99
C SER A 43 -2.59 12.43 -10.71
N ILE A 44 -1.50 13.08 -10.26
CA ILE A 44 -0.92 14.24 -10.94
C ILE A 44 -0.39 13.85 -12.33
N ILE A 45 0.30 12.71 -12.43
CA ILE A 45 0.81 12.21 -13.71
C ILE A 45 -0.34 11.95 -14.69
N LEU A 46 -1.39 11.26 -14.24
CA LEU A 46 -2.58 11.00 -15.07
C LEU A 46 -3.30 12.29 -15.47
N ALA A 47 -3.43 13.26 -14.56
CA ALA A 47 -4.03 14.54 -14.88
C ALA A 47 -3.21 15.31 -15.94
N ALA A 48 -1.88 15.27 -15.84
CA ALA A 48 -0.99 15.87 -16.83
C ALA A 48 -1.14 15.18 -18.21
N GLN A 49 -1.17 13.84 -18.24
CA GLN A 49 -1.42 13.09 -19.47
C GLN A 49 -2.78 13.45 -20.10
N ALA A 50 -3.85 13.52 -19.31
CA ALA A 50 -5.17 13.92 -19.77
C ALA A 50 -5.19 15.35 -20.34
N ALA A 51 -4.50 16.29 -19.67
CA ALA A 51 -4.36 17.67 -20.15
C ALA A 51 -3.60 17.73 -21.49
N ILE A 52 -2.56 16.91 -21.66
CA ILE A 52 -1.80 16.84 -22.91
C ILE A 52 -2.65 16.24 -24.04
N LEU A 53 -3.41 15.18 -23.77
CA LEU A 53 -4.28 14.51 -24.74
C LEU A 53 -5.42 15.42 -25.23
N THR A 54 -5.95 16.26 -24.35
CA THR A 54 -7.07 17.18 -24.67
C THR A 54 -6.62 18.48 -25.30
N LYS A 55 -5.32 18.79 -25.29
CA LYS A 55 -4.78 19.99 -25.93
C LYS A 55 -4.75 19.82 -27.44
N ASN A 56 -5.43 20.74 -28.14
CA ASN A 56 -5.26 20.95 -29.58
C ASN A 56 -3.87 21.58 -29.78
N ALA A 57 -2.87 20.76 -30.06
CA ALA A 57 -1.53 21.19 -30.37
C ALA A 57 -1.17 20.72 -31.78
N ASP A 58 -0.59 21.62 -32.57
CA ASP A 58 -0.20 21.36 -33.96
C ASP A 58 1.02 20.42 -34.07
N ASP A 59 1.80 20.29 -32.98
CA ASP A 59 2.98 19.43 -32.91
C ASP A 59 2.64 18.08 -32.24
N LEU A 60 2.29 17.10 -33.08
CA LEU A 60 1.96 15.75 -32.66
C LEU A 60 3.18 14.98 -32.13
N GLU A 61 4.38 15.27 -32.62
CA GLU A 61 5.61 14.57 -32.23
C GLU A 61 6.02 14.96 -30.81
N ALA A 62 6.09 16.27 -30.52
CA ALA A 62 6.40 16.75 -29.17
C ALA A 62 5.35 16.29 -28.14
N ARG A 63 4.07 16.23 -28.55
CA ARG A 63 2.98 15.71 -27.72
C ARG A 63 3.18 14.22 -27.41
N GLY A 64 3.49 13.42 -28.43
CA GLY A 64 3.75 11.99 -28.28
C GLY A 64 4.94 11.72 -27.36
N LEU A 65 6.04 12.45 -27.55
CA LEU A 65 7.23 12.34 -26.71
C LEU A 65 6.93 12.67 -25.25
N LEU A 66 6.21 13.76 -24.98
CA LEU A 66 5.85 14.15 -23.61
C LEU A 66 4.94 13.12 -22.93
N LEU A 67 3.96 12.57 -23.64
CA LEU A 67 3.11 11.49 -23.14
C LEU A 67 3.92 10.23 -22.83
N ALA A 68 4.86 9.85 -23.71
CA ALA A 68 5.73 8.70 -23.49
C ALA A 68 6.59 8.88 -22.23
N VAL A 69 7.20 10.06 -22.04
CA VAL A 69 8.00 10.37 -20.85
C VAL A 69 7.16 10.27 -19.58
N LEU A 70 5.95 10.86 -19.58
CA LEU A 70 5.06 10.80 -18.42
C LEU A 70 4.59 9.38 -18.12
N ALA A 71 4.24 8.58 -19.13
CA ALA A 71 3.81 7.20 -18.94
C ALA A 71 4.95 6.31 -18.42
N ILE A 72 6.19 6.50 -18.87
CA ILE A 72 7.36 5.81 -18.32
C ILE A 72 7.59 6.20 -16.85
N ALA A 73 7.48 7.49 -16.53
CA ALA A 73 7.60 7.98 -15.15
C ALA A 73 6.48 7.43 -14.24
N GLY A 74 5.23 7.39 -14.75
CA GLY A 74 4.08 6.79 -14.10
C GLY A 74 4.32 5.31 -13.78
N LEU A 75 4.78 4.53 -14.75
CA LEU A 75 5.10 3.11 -14.56
C LEU A 75 6.22 2.89 -13.54
N ALA A 76 7.29 3.67 -13.60
CA ALA A 76 8.36 3.59 -12.62
C ALA A 76 7.82 3.84 -11.20
N LEU A 77 6.94 4.83 -11.03
CA LEU A 77 6.33 5.15 -9.76
C LEU A 77 5.35 4.05 -9.29
N VAL A 78 4.56 3.45 -10.17
CA VAL A 78 3.70 2.29 -9.86
C VAL A 78 4.54 1.11 -9.35
N ILE A 79 5.67 0.81 -9.99
CA ILE A 79 6.56 -0.28 -9.57
C ILE A 79 7.13 -0.01 -8.17
N VAL A 80 7.56 1.23 -7.92
CA VAL A 80 8.09 1.64 -6.61
C VAL A 80 6.99 1.58 -5.55
N SER A 81 5.81 2.14 -5.81
CA SER A 81 4.70 2.16 -4.84
C SER A 81 4.26 0.75 -4.47
N LEU A 82 4.11 -0.15 -5.45
CA LEU A 82 3.78 -1.55 -5.21
C LEU A 82 4.86 -2.25 -4.37
N ARG A 83 6.16 -1.97 -4.62
CA ARG A 83 7.23 -2.55 -3.80
C ARG A 83 7.21 -2.04 -2.36
N VAL A 84 7.03 -0.74 -2.17
CA VAL A 84 7.03 -0.10 -0.85
C VAL A 84 5.83 -0.60 -0.03
N VAL A 85 4.61 -0.54 -0.57
CA VAL A 85 3.40 -0.96 0.14
C VAL A 85 3.41 -2.43 0.54
N ARG A 86 3.96 -3.32 -0.31
CA ARG A 86 4.08 -4.73 0.03
C ARG A 86 5.14 -4.98 1.10
N ARG A 87 6.26 -4.27 1.03
CA ARG A 87 7.33 -4.39 2.02
C ARG A 87 6.89 -3.88 3.39
N GLU A 88 6.34 -2.67 3.47
CA GLU A 88 5.81 -2.10 4.71
C GLU A 88 4.61 -2.89 5.23
N GLY A 89 3.78 -3.41 4.32
CA GLY A 89 2.70 -4.31 4.65
C GLY A 89 3.16 -5.59 5.35
N ALA A 90 4.32 -6.16 4.98
CA ALA A 90 4.91 -7.31 5.66
C ALA A 90 5.49 -6.95 7.03
N PHE A 91 6.11 -5.76 7.15
CA PHE A 91 6.59 -5.25 8.45
C PHE A 91 5.44 -5.01 9.43
N PHE A 92 4.34 -4.42 8.96
CA PHE A 92 3.14 -4.20 9.79
C PHE A 92 2.55 -5.51 10.31
N VAL A 93 2.44 -6.54 9.47
CA VAL A 93 1.95 -7.87 9.91
C VAL A 93 2.88 -8.48 10.97
N THR A 94 4.19 -8.35 10.78
CA THR A 94 5.18 -8.83 11.76
C THR A 94 5.06 -8.07 13.09
N ALA A 95 4.97 -6.74 13.05
CA ALA A 95 4.77 -5.89 14.21
C ALA A 95 3.48 -6.22 14.95
N HIS A 96 2.38 -6.39 14.22
CA HIS A 96 1.07 -6.69 14.80
C HIS A 96 1.04 -8.07 15.48
N ARG A 97 1.67 -9.08 14.88
CA ARG A 97 1.83 -10.41 15.50
C ARG A 97 2.64 -10.35 16.78
N LEU A 98 3.75 -9.59 16.77
CA LEU A 98 4.57 -9.42 17.97
C LEU A 98 3.77 -8.75 19.10
N PHE A 99 2.99 -7.72 18.76
CA PHE A 99 2.06 -7.09 19.70
C PHE A 99 1.05 -8.08 20.28
N VAL A 100 0.31 -8.82 19.44
CA VAL A 100 -0.69 -9.80 19.90
C VAL A 100 -0.05 -10.87 20.78
N LYS A 101 1.11 -11.40 20.37
CA LYS A 101 1.84 -12.40 21.17
C LYS A 101 2.21 -11.87 22.54
N ARG A 102 2.75 -10.64 22.63
CA ARG A 102 3.13 -10.02 23.91
C ARG A 102 1.91 -9.67 24.76
N PHE A 103 0.85 -9.17 24.15
CA PHE A 103 -0.41 -8.86 24.82
C PHE A 103 -1.03 -10.11 25.45
N ASN A 104 -1.12 -11.21 24.71
CA ASN A 104 -1.74 -12.45 25.18
C ASN A 104 -0.96 -13.15 26.29
N ILE A 105 0.34 -12.89 26.42
CA ILE A 105 1.16 -13.36 27.55
C ILE A 105 0.78 -12.61 28.83
N LEU A 106 0.49 -11.31 28.72
CA LEU A 106 0.25 -10.42 29.85
C LEU A 106 -1.20 -10.37 30.30
N PHE A 107 -2.13 -10.54 29.36
CA PHE A 107 -3.56 -10.49 29.60
C PHE A 107 -4.18 -11.83 29.15
N PRO A 108 -3.90 -12.94 29.87
CA PRO A 108 -4.36 -14.27 29.47
C PRO A 108 -5.89 -14.40 29.51
N ASP A 109 -6.57 -13.59 30.32
CA ASP A 109 -8.02 -13.54 30.43
C ASP A 109 -8.68 -12.69 29.32
N GLN A 110 -7.89 -11.92 28.56
CA GLN A 110 -8.36 -11.03 27.49
C GLN A 110 -7.62 -11.29 26.17
N LYS A 111 -7.46 -12.55 25.78
CA LYS A 111 -6.68 -12.90 24.58
C LYS A 111 -7.25 -12.25 23.32
N LEU A 112 -6.38 -11.56 22.60
CA LEU A 112 -6.62 -11.10 21.25
C LEU A 112 -6.46 -12.27 20.28
N GLU A 113 -7.29 -12.30 19.24
CA GLU A 113 -7.14 -13.25 18.14
C GLU A 113 -5.81 -13.04 17.41
N GLU A 114 -5.13 -14.14 17.06
CA GLU A 114 -3.92 -14.04 16.26
C GLU A 114 -4.24 -13.52 14.86
N PRO A 115 -3.42 -12.61 14.31
CA PRO A 115 -3.65 -12.08 12.98
C PRO A 115 -3.57 -13.21 11.95
N VAL A 116 -4.67 -13.46 11.24
CA VAL A 116 -4.69 -14.39 10.11
C VAL A 116 -3.73 -13.85 9.06
N THR A 117 -2.55 -14.46 8.91
CA THR A 117 -1.73 -14.24 7.72
C THR A 117 -2.41 -14.87 6.54
N ARG A 118 -3.14 -14.04 5.80
CA ARG A 118 -3.44 -14.40 4.43
C ARG A 118 -2.14 -14.23 3.63
N PRO A 119 -1.76 -15.21 2.81
CA PRO A 119 -0.69 -14.97 1.85
C PRO A 119 -1.09 -13.76 1.00
N GLU A 120 -0.15 -12.83 0.80
CA GLU A 120 -0.43 -11.67 -0.05
C GLU A 120 -0.92 -12.18 -1.41
N PRO A 121 -2.04 -11.66 -1.93
CA PRO A 121 -2.52 -12.03 -3.24
C PRO A 121 -1.42 -11.79 -4.28
N PHE A 122 -1.31 -12.73 -5.22
CA PHE A 122 -0.46 -12.50 -6.38
C PHE A 122 -1.01 -11.31 -7.16
N LEU A 123 -0.14 -10.40 -7.63
CA LEU A 123 -0.58 -9.12 -8.23
C LEU A 123 -1.56 -9.32 -9.38
N LEU A 124 -1.36 -10.36 -10.19
CA LEU A 124 -2.25 -10.66 -11.32
C LEU A 124 -3.65 -11.15 -10.88
N THR A 125 -3.77 -11.69 -9.67
CA THR A 125 -5.06 -12.17 -9.12
C THR A 125 -5.81 -11.10 -8.33
N LEU A 126 -5.12 -10.02 -7.96
CA LEU A 126 -5.67 -8.96 -7.12
C LEU A 126 -6.83 -8.21 -7.80
N PRO A 127 -6.75 -7.78 -9.08
CA PRO A 127 -7.87 -7.14 -9.77
C PRO A 127 -9.14 -7.99 -9.74
N LEU A 128 -9.02 -9.27 -10.06
CA LEU A 128 -10.16 -10.19 -10.07
C LEU A 128 -10.79 -10.30 -8.68
N ARG A 129 -9.99 -10.40 -7.62
CA ARG A 129 -10.49 -10.49 -6.24
C ARG A 129 -11.24 -9.23 -5.81
N VAL A 130 -10.71 -8.04 -6.13
CA VAL A 130 -11.35 -6.76 -5.81
C VAL A 130 -12.66 -6.61 -6.58
N LEU A 131 -12.66 -6.92 -7.88
CA LEU A 131 -13.85 -6.81 -8.74
C LEU A 131 -14.95 -7.82 -8.38
N LEU A 132 -14.58 -9.02 -7.94
CA LEU A 132 -15.54 -10.05 -7.50
C LEU A 132 -16.04 -9.84 -6.06
N GLY A 133 -15.71 -8.72 -5.41
CA GLY A 133 -16.18 -8.42 -4.05
C GLY A 133 -15.69 -9.41 -2.99
N CYS A 134 -14.56 -10.07 -3.23
CA CYS A 134 -13.94 -10.91 -2.21
C CYS A 134 -13.53 -10.05 -1.00
N LYS A 135 -13.37 -10.65 0.19
CA LYS A 135 -12.90 -9.93 1.38
C LYS A 135 -11.47 -9.38 1.16
N THR A 136 -11.37 -8.13 0.74
CA THR A 136 -10.13 -7.39 0.50
C THR A 136 -9.81 -6.46 1.67
N SER A 137 -8.52 -6.24 1.91
CA SER A 137 -8.05 -5.22 2.84
C SER A 137 -7.99 -3.85 2.16
N ILE A 138 -7.94 -2.76 2.95
CA ILE A 138 -7.73 -1.40 2.42
C ILE A 138 -6.48 -1.34 1.53
N ARG A 139 -5.40 -2.00 1.96
CA ARG A 139 -4.14 -2.14 1.21
C ARG A 139 -4.32 -2.85 -0.13
N ASP A 140 -5.16 -3.88 -0.20
CA ASP A 140 -5.45 -4.55 -1.47
C ASP A 140 -6.14 -3.59 -2.45
N ASN A 141 -6.98 -2.68 -1.94
CA ASN A 141 -7.61 -1.65 -2.77
C ASN A 141 -6.59 -0.63 -3.28
N PHE A 142 -5.62 -0.19 -2.47
CA PHE A 142 -4.54 0.69 -2.94
C PHE A 142 -3.67 0.02 -4.02
N GLN A 143 -3.26 -1.23 -3.79
CA GLN A 143 -2.52 -1.99 -4.81
C GLN A 143 -3.31 -2.11 -6.11
N PHE A 144 -4.63 -2.29 -6.01
CA PHE A 144 -5.51 -2.34 -7.18
C PHE A 144 -5.54 -1.00 -7.92
N VAL A 145 -5.67 0.13 -7.20
CA VAL A 145 -5.60 1.47 -7.79
C VAL A 145 -4.28 1.68 -8.52
N PHE A 146 -3.14 1.28 -7.94
CA PHE A 146 -1.84 1.40 -8.61
C PHE A 146 -1.74 0.53 -9.86
N LEU A 147 -2.30 -0.68 -9.84
CA LEU A 147 -2.37 -1.54 -11.02
C LEU A 147 -3.23 -0.92 -12.12
N VAL A 148 -4.34 -0.26 -11.77
CA VAL A 148 -5.18 0.47 -12.73
C VAL A 148 -4.40 1.63 -13.36
N PHE A 149 -3.68 2.42 -12.57
CA PHE A 149 -2.83 3.50 -13.08
C PHE A 149 -1.74 2.97 -14.01
N GLY A 150 -1.04 1.90 -13.62
CA GLY A 150 -0.04 1.27 -14.48
C GLY A 150 -0.64 0.69 -15.77
N ALA A 151 -1.86 0.14 -15.73
CA ALA A 151 -2.53 -0.35 -16.93
C ALA A 151 -2.85 0.79 -17.91
N ILE A 152 -3.23 1.97 -17.41
CA ILE A 152 -3.44 3.17 -18.23
C ILE A 152 -2.12 3.61 -18.88
N ASP A 153 -1.03 3.68 -18.11
CA ASP A 153 0.29 4.06 -18.65
C ASP A 153 0.79 3.08 -19.73
N VAL A 154 0.61 1.76 -19.51
CA VAL A 154 0.94 0.74 -20.51
C VAL A 154 0.09 0.91 -21.77
N ALA A 155 -1.22 1.13 -21.62
CA ALA A 155 -2.12 1.33 -22.75
C ALA A 155 -1.73 2.57 -23.57
N LEU A 156 -1.35 3.66 -22.90
CA LEU A 156 -0.85 4.87 -23.57
C LEU A 156 0.43 4.58 -24.36
N LEU A 157 1.41 3.90 -23.77
CA LEU A 157 2.66 3.57 -24.46
C LEU A 157 2.42 2.67 -25.68
N ILE A 158 1.56 1.67 -25.56
CA ILE A 158 1.18 0.81 -26.69
C ILE A 158 0.52 1.64 -27.79
N GLY A 159 -0.43 2.51 -27.45
CA GLY A 159 -1.12 3.38 -28.42
C GLY A 159 -0.15 4.31 -29.15
N LEU A 160 0.82 4.89 -28.43
CA LEU A 160 1.87 5.73 -29.02
C LEU A 160 2.78 4.93 -29.97
N LEU A 161 3.20 3.72 -29.58
CA LEU A 161 4.01 2.84 -30.42
C LEU A 161 3.28 2.42 -31.69
N CYS A 162 1.99 2.08 -31.59
CA CYS A 162 1.17 1.72 -32.76
C CYS A 162 0.91 2.91 -33.69
N SER A 163 0.98 4.15 -33.19
CA SER A 163 0.77 5.36 -34.00
C SER A 163 2.05 5.87 -34.67
N ALA A 164 3.21 5.35 -34.27
CA ALA A 164 4.52 5.74 -34.81
C ALA A 164 4.99 4.85 -35.98
N ILE A 165 4.24 3.78 -36.29
CA ILE A 165 4.46 2.84 -37.41
C ILE A 165 3.51 3.23 -38.55
#